data_AF-Q4RU45-F1
#
_entry.id   AF-Q4RU45-F1
#
_cell.length_a   1.000
_cell.length_b   1.000
_cell.length_c   1.000
_cell.angle_alpha   90.00
_cell.angle_beta   90.00
_cell.angle_gamma   90.00
#
_symmetry.space_group_name_H-M   'P 1'
#
loop_
_entity.id
_entity.type
_entity.pdbx_description
1 polymer ?
#
loop_
_entity_poly.entity_id
_entity_poly.type
_entity_poly.pdbx_seq_one_letter_code
_entity_poly.pdbx_strand_id
1 'polypeptide(L)'
;MLLSLGMLMLSATQIYTIFTVQLFAFLNLLPVEADIAAYTFDNKTESFEDLPARFGYRLPTEGLKGFLIGARPENACEPIEPPPRDNMTGAFIVLIKRFECNFDVKV
;
A
#
# COMPACT_ATOMS: atom_id res chain seq x y z
N MET A 1 28.35 -41.64 -21.70
CA MET A 1 26.88 -41.70 -21.56
C MET A 1 26.39 -41.13 -20.24
N LEU A 2 26.90 -41.58 -19.08
CA LEU A 2 26.53 -41.07 -17.74
C LEU A 2 26.74 -39.56 -17.54
N LEU A 3 27.85 -39.00 -18.03
CA LEU A 3 28.13 -37.55 -17.98
C LEU A 3 27.12 -36.70 -18.78
N SER A 4 26.62 -37.22 -19.91
CA SER A 4 25.62 -36.54 -20.73
C SER A 4 24.23 -36.58 -20.10
N LEU A 5 23.85 -37.68 -19.45
CA LEU A 5 22.63 -37.78 -18.65
C LEU A 5 22.67 -36.84 -17.43
N GLY A 6 23.81 -36.76 -16.71
CA GLY A 6 23.96 -35.85 -15.57
C GLY A 6 23.80 -34.38 -15.94
N MET A 7 24.40 -33.95 -17.06
CA MET A 7 24.24 -32.61 -17.62
C MET A 7 22.79 -32.31 -18.01
N LEU A 8 22.07 -33.29 -18.56
CA LEU A 8 20.67 -33.14 -18.94
C LEU A 8 19.77 -32.94 -17.70
N MET A 9 20.00 -33.72 -16.64
CA MET A 9 19.24 -33.61 -15.39
C MET A 9 19.49 -32.27 -14.69
N LEU A 10 20.74 -31.77 -14.68
CA LEU A 10 21.09 -30.43 -14.20
C LEU A 10 20.34 -29.34 -14.98
N SER A 11 20.30 -29.44 -16.32
CA SER A 11 19.57 -28.48 -17.15
C SER A 11 18.05 -28.51 -16.90
N ALA A 12 17.47 -29.70 -16.72
CA ALA A 12 16.04 -29.85 -16.42
C ALA A 12 15.69 -29.27 -15.04
N THR A 13 16.52 -29.51 -14.03
CA THR A 13 16.32 -28.89 -12.71
C THR A 13 16.42 -27.37 -12.77
N GLN A 14 17.37 -26.83 -13.53
CA GLN A 14 17.54 -25.38 -13.69
C GLN A 14 16.34 -24.75 -14.41
N ILE A 15 15.81 -25.39 -15.45
CA ILE A 15 14.60 -24.92 -16.16
C ILE A 15 13.41 -24.95 -15.21
N TYR A 16 13.24 -26.04 -14.44
CA TYR A 16 12.17 -26.15 -13.45
C TYR A 16 12.27 -25.04 -12.39
N THR A 17 13.46 -24.81 -11.82
CA THR A 17 13.64 -23.75 -10.81
C THR A 17 13.36 -22.37 -11.38
N ILE A 18 13.88 -22.04 -12.58
CA ILE A 18 13.61 -20.75 -13.23
C ILE A 18 12.11 -20.57 -13.48
N PHE A 19 11.45 -21.59 -14.03
CA PHE A 19 10.02 -21.53 -14.31
C PHE A 19 9.19 -21.35 -13.03
N THR A 20 9.50 -22.11 -11.97
CA THR A 20 8.79 -21.97 -10.68
C THR A 20 8.97 -20.59 -10.06
N VAL A 21 10.19 -20.03 -10.08
CA VAL A 21 10.46 -18.68 -9.56
C VAL A 21 9.73 -17.63 -10.39
N GLN A 22 9.77 -17.72 -11.72
CA GLN A 22 9.11 -16.77 -12.61
C GLN A 22 7.59 -16.81 -12.47
N LEU A 23 7.00 -18.01 -12.37
CA LEU A 23 5.58 -18.21 -12.15
C LEU A 23 5.15 -17.65 -10.79
N PHE A 24 5.92 -17.93 -9.73
CA PHE A 24 5.64 -17.37 -8.40
C PHE A 24 5.72 -15.84 -8.42
N ALA A 25 6.76 -15.26 -9.02
CA ALA A 25 6.88 -13.81 -9.16
C ALA A 25 5.68 -13.21 -9.92
N PHE A 26 5.28 -13.81 -11.04
CA PHE A 26 4.12 -13.34 -11.80
C PHE A 26 2.81 -13.42 -11.02
N LEU A 27 2.57 -14.51 -10.29
CA LEU A 27 1.37 -14.68 -9.47
C LEU A 27 1.34 -13.75 -8.24
N ASN A 28 2.50 -13.27 -7.78
CA ASN A 28 2.62 -12.39 -6.62
C ASN A 28 2.86 -10.91 -6.97
N LEU A 29 3.01 -10.57 -8.26
CA LEU A 29 2.93 -9.18 -8.72
C LEU A 29 1.48 -8.73 -8.58
N LEU A 30 1.14 -8.27 -7.38
CA LEU A 30 -0.14 -7.64 -7.11
C LEU A 30 -0.18 -6.30 -7.86
N PRO A 31 -1.22 -6.01 -8.65
CA PRO A 31 -1.42 -4.67 -9.18
C PRO A 31 -1.58 -3.70 -8.01
N VAL A 32 -0.89 -2.56 -8.09
CA VAL A 32 -1.08 -1.44 -7.16
C VAL A 32 -2.54 -0.99 -7.31
N GLU A 33 -3.31 -1.02 -6.22
CA GLU A 33 -4.74 -0.64 -6.27
C GLU A 33 -4.92 0.89 -6.31
N ALA A 34 -3.97 1.66 -5.77
CA ALA A 34 -3.95 3.12 -5.80
C ALA A 34 -2.53 3.65 -5.49
N ASP A 35 -2.23 4.89 -5.95
CA ASP A 35 -1.00 5.62 -5.58
C ASP A 35 -1.33 6.77 -4.62
N ILE A 36 -0.42 7.07 -3.69
CA ILE A 36 -0.55 8.23 -2.80
C ILE A 36 0.30 9.39 -3.33
N ALA A 37 -0.37 10.52 -3.61
CA ALA A 37 0.28 11.78 -3.98
C ALA A 37 -0.11 12.90 -3.02
N ALA A 38 0.87 13.56 -2.41
CA ALA A 38 0.67 14.75 -1.60
C ALA A 38 0.99 16.01 -2.40
N TYR A 39 0.14 17.01 -2.26
CA TYR A 39 0.28 18.31 -2.92
C TYR A 39 0.49 19.39 -1.86
N THR A 40 1.61 20.09 -1.93
CA THR A 40 1.88 21.24 -1.06
C THR A 40 1.23 22.51 -1.64
N PHE A 41 1.02 23.53 -0.81
CA PHE A 41 0.54 24.85 -1.26
C PHE A 41 1.46 25.50 -2.32
N ASP A 42 2.74 25.14 -2.33
CA ASP A 42 3.71 25.58 -3.35
C ASP A 42 3.65 24.76 -4.65
N ASN A 43 2.57 24.01 -4.90
CA ASN A 43 2.38 23.13 -6.06
C ASN A 43 3.48 22.07 -6.26
N LYS A 44 4.15 21.67 -5.18
CA LYS A 44 5.05 20.52 -5.19
C LYS A 44 4.24 19.25 -5.00
N THR A 45 4.58 18.21 -5.76
CA THR A 45 3.95 16.90 -5.67
C THR A 45 4.98 15.90 -5.19
N GLU A 46 4.62 15.12 -4.17
CA GLU A 46 5.43 14.03 -3.63
C GLU A 46 4.61 12.74 -3.64
N SER A 47 5.23 11.64 -4.06
CA SER A 47 4.63 10.31 -4.02
C SER A 47 5.10 9.54 -2.80
N PHE A 48 4.20 8.73 -2.23
CA PHE A 48 4.51 7.90 -1.07
C PHE A 48 4.23 6.43 -1.37
N GLU A 49 5.16 5.57 -0.92
CA GLU A 49 4.97 4.13 -0.96
C GLU A 49 3.93 3.71 0.09
N ASP A 50 3.01 2.84 -0.30
CA ASP A 50 1.94 2.36 0.56
C ASP A 50 1.71 0.85 0.42
N LEU A 51 0.77 0.35 1.22
CA LEU A 51 0.31 -1.03 1.16
C LEU A 51 -1.21 -1.03 1.23
N PRO A 52 -1.92 -1.75 0.34
CA PRO A 52 -3.38 -1.79 0.37
C PRO A 52 -3.89 -2.28 1.73
N ALA A 53 -4.89 -1.57 2.25
CA ALA A 53 -5.58 -1.97 3.46
C ALA A 53 -6.38 -3.26 3.19
N ARG A 54 -6.27 -4.24 4.10
CA ARG A 54 -7.06 -5.48 4.04
C ARG A 54 -8.41 -5.38 4.79
N PHE A 55 -8.85 -4.16 5.04
CA PHE A 55 -10.08 -3.84 5.77
C PHE A 55 -10.78 -2.64 5.11
N GLY A 56 -12.07 -2.48 5.41
CA GLY A 56 -12.89 -1.41 4.85
C GLY A 56 -13.37 -1.68 3.42
N TYR A 57 -14.02 -0.67 2.85
CA TYR A 57 -14.47 -0.70 1.46
C TYR A 57 -13.32 -0.39 0.51
N ARG A 58 -13.40 -0.91 -0.72
CA ARG A 58 -12.47 -0.53 -1.78
C ARG A 58 -12.63 0.96 -2.13
N LEU A 59 -11.51 1.58 -2.47
CA LEU A 59 -11.50 2.96 -2.95
C LEU A 59 -12.27 3.06 -4.29
N PRO A 60 -12.96 4.19 -4.56
CA PRO A 60 -13.53 4.48 -5.87
C PRO A 60 -12.47 4.47 -6.97
N THR A 61 -12.87 4.23 -8.22
CA THR A 61 -11.94 4.20 -9.36
C THR A 61 -11.27 5.55 -9.60
N GLU A 62 -11.95 6.64 -9.30
CA GLU A 62 -11.40 8.00 -9.32
C GLU A 62 -10.49 8.35 -8.11
N GLY A 63 -10.36 7.44 -7.14
CA GLY A 63 -9.61 7.65 -5.91
C GLY A 63 -10.31 8.57 -4.90
N LEU A 64 -9.56 8.96 -3.86
CA LEU A 64 -10.01 9.91 -2.85
C LEU A 64 -9.05 11.11 -2.83
N LYS A 65 -9.63 12.32 -2.82
CA LYS A 65 -8.87 13.57 -2.69
C LYS A 65 -9.44 14.39 -1.55
N GLY A 66 -8.57 14.88 -0.68
CA GLY A 66 -8.97 15.68 0.47
C GLY A 66 -7.78 16.42 1.09
N PHE A 67 -8.07 17.22 2.09
CA PHE A 67 -7.07 17.92 2.88
C PHE A 67 -6.44 16.97 3.89
N LEU A 68 -5.10 16.91 3.92
CA LEU A 68 -4.37 16.13 4.90
C LEU A 68 -4.34 16.88 6.25
N ILE A 69 -4.84 16.24 7.31
CA ILE A 69 -4.80 16.78 8.68
C ILE A 69 -4.18 15.76 9.63
N GLY A 70 -3.39 16.21 10.60
CA GLY A 70 -2.86 15.33 11.65
C GLY A 70 -3.94 14.96 12.66
N ALA A 71 -3.98 13.69 13.07
CA ALA A 71 -4.86 13.24 14.14
C ALA A 71 -4.49 13.87 15.49
N ARG A 72 -5.50 14.12 16.33
CA ARG A 72 -5.34 14.51 17.73
C ARG A 72 -6.31 13.70 18.59
N PRO A 73 -5.84 12.76 19.43
CA PRO A 73 -4.43 12.41 19.67
C PRO A 73 -3.77 11.74 18.44
N GLU A 74 -2.44 11.87 18.31
CA GLU A 74 -1.70 11.38 17.13
C GLU A 74 -1.86 9.87 16.89
N ASN A 75 -2.02 9.10 17.96
CA ASN A 75 -2.17 7.64 17.92
C ASN A 75 -3.59 7.20 17.53
N ALA A 76 -4.61 8.08 17.58
CA ALA A 76 -6.02 7.77 17.37
C ALA A 76 -6.51 6.49 18.10
N CYS A 77 -5.96 6.17 19.27
CA CYS A 77 -6.43 5.05 20.08
C CYS A 77 -7.65 5.43 20.94
N GLU A 78 -8.00 6.71 20.94
CA GLU A 78 -9.19 7.31 21.52
C GLU A 78 -9.85 8.20 20.44
N PRO A 79 -11.14 8.56 20.57
CA PRO A 79 -11.82 9.41 19.60
C PRO A 79 -11.05 10.70 19.30
N ILE A 80 -10.79 10.95 18.02
CA ILE A 80 -10.02 12.11 17.57
C ILE A 80 -10.86 13.40 17.56
N GLU A 81 -10.18 14.54 17.61
CA GLU A 81 -10.79 15.85 17.39
C GLU A 81 -11.51 15.90 16.03
N PRO A 82 -12.68 16.58 15.94
CA PRO A 82 -13.39 16.73 14.68
C PRO A 82 -12.57 17.57 13.67
N PRO A 83 -12.85 17.45 12.37
CA PRO A 83 -12.17 18.24 11.35
C PRO A 83 -12.39 19.76 11.58
N PRO A 84 -11.48 20.61 11.10
CA PRO A 84 -11.64 22.06 11.20
C PRO A 84 -12.98 22.51 10.63
N ARG A 85 -13.69 23.38 11.37
CA ARG A 85 -14.96 23.96 10.92
C ARG A 85 -14.81 25.12 9.94
N ASP A 86 -13.59 25.36 9.48
CA ASP A 86 -13.30 26.42 8.53
C ASP A 86 -14.09 26.20 7.22
N ASN A 87 -14.20 27.24 6.40
CA ASN A 87 -14.91 27.23 5.10
C ASN A 87 -14.25 26.33 4.03
N MET A 88 -13.55 25.27 4.43
CA MET A 88 -12.98 24.26 3.55
C MET A 88 -14.08 23.26 3.19
N THR A 89 -14.71 23.48 2.04
CA THR A 89 -15.63 22.52 1.45
C THR A 89 -14.83 21.40 0.80
N GLY A 90 -14.56 20.32 1.54
CA GLY A 90 -13.82 19.18 1.02
C GLY A 90 -13.80 18.00 1.99
N ALA A 91 -13.40 16.83 1.48
CA ALA A 91 -13.08 15.70 2.32
C ALA A 91 -11.78 15.96 3.09
N PHE A 92 -11.67 15.38 4.29
CA PHE A 92 -10.45 15.39 5.08
C PHE A 92 -9.87 13.98 5.14
N ILE A 93 -8.56 13.88 4.95
CA ILE A 93 -7.80 12.64 5.10
C ILE A 93 -6.96 12.80 6.36
N VAL A 94 -7.16 11.94 7.35
CA VAL A 94 -6.47 12.04 8.63
C VAL A 94 -5.16 11.24 8.60
N LEU A 95 -4.07 11.86 9.03
CA LEU A 95 -2.77 11.23 9.23
C LEU A 95 -2.67 10.74 10.68
N ILE A 96 -2.63 9.42 10.84
CA ILE A 96 -2.56 8.75 12.15
C ILE A 96 -1.18 8.11 12.32
N LYS A 97 -0.55 8.34 13.48
CA LYS A 97 0.70 7.69 13.84
C LYS A 97 0.48 6.21 14.10
N ARG A 98 1.36 5.38 13.53
CA ARG A 98 1.37 3.93 13.75
C ARG A 98 1.69 3.60 15.22
N PHE A 99 1.27 2.41 15.64
CA PHE A 99 1.51 1.78 16.96
C PHE A 99 0.46 2.14 18.05
N GLU A 100 0.69 1.63 19.26
CA GLU A 100 -0.12 1.74 20.50
C GLU A 100 -1.46 0.98 20.51
N CYS A 101 -2.15 0.92 19.38
CA CYS A 101 -3.36 0.12 19.19
C CYS A 101 -3.43 -0.43 17.75
N ASN A 102 -4.33 -1.38 17.54
CA ASN A 102 -4.57 -2.00 16.24
C ASN A 102 -5.33 -1.05 15.28
N PHE A 103 -5.32 -1.37 13.97
CA PHE A 103 -5.95 -0.53 12.95
C PHE A 103 -7.48 -0.47 13.05
N ASP A 104 -8.12 -1.53 13.53
CA ASP A 104 -9.57 -1.58 13.79
C ASP A 104 -10.03 -0.60 14.88
N VAL A 105 -9.12 -0.19 15.78
CA VAL A 105 -9.41 0.84 16.77
C VAL A 105 -9.27 2.26 16.18
N LYS A 106 -8.41 2.41 15.15
CA LYS A 106 -8.07 3.71 14.56
C LYS A 106 -9.05 4.17 13.47
N VAL A 107 -9.81 3.25 12.86
CA VAL A 107 -10.61 3.46 11.63
C VAL A 107 -12.10 3.31 11.89
#